data_AF-C8ZDI9-F1
#
_entry.id   AF-C8ZDI9-F1
#
_cell.length_a   1.000
_cell.length_b   1.000
_cell.length_c   1.000
_cell.angle_alpha   90.00
_cell.angle_beta   90.00
_cell.angle_gamma   90.00
#
_symmetry.space_group_name_H-M   'P 1'
#
loop_
_entity.id
_entity.type
_entity.pdbx_description
1 polymer ?
#
loop_
_entity_poly.entity_id
_entity_poly.type
_entity_poly.pdbx_seq_one_letter_code
_entity_poly.pdbx_strand_id
1 'polypeptide(L)'
;MNQSDSSLMDLPLEIHLSLLEYVPNELRAVNKYFYVLHNHSYKEKSLAWIAEDNYIWAVVKHSLCLYVKSLDPLRQHAREIIQETKEPGFNVPLCMTKYIADSWYIVYNALQYPGKIINMGWDKYTKSQDSNGSDSTSNFNSRPKERTLMQSLTALPVNFWSRRKDEPTPVNVWFYVKNAHVARYIPKIITEIGICNYGPKQIVASAGYINELITSEGIYCVNLGHLPRLYDEQIFEGTGTTHLPLELKAIDRTDSDVCINGDLVLLGYDFIPYQISKPWLLFRIEPVNSIEAIFNYSECSFSYQFAWSLACLQSEEKISFPRDTIIGHGLPYKPSKLIRIFVYKHPEQKQDLGQEIALPNWNTPYLRR
;
A
#
# COMPACT_ATOMS: atom_id res chain seq x y z
N MET A 1 39.43 10.81 -43.26
CA MET A 1 38.02 10.87 -42.85
C MET A 1 37.99 10.72 -41.35
N ASN A 2 37.80 11.80 -40.60
CA ASN A 2 37.67 11.75 -39.16
C ASN A 2 36.25 11.29 -38.84
N GLN A 3 36.09 10.04 -38.40
CA GLN A 3 34.90 9.67 -37.65
C GLN A 3 34.99 10.45 -36.34
N SER A 4 34.17 11.50 -36.20
CA SER A 4 33.95 12.12 -34.92
C SER A 4 33.28 11.07 -34.04
N ASP A 5 34.01 10.52 -33.08
CA ASP A 5 33.47 9.67 -32.03
C ASP A 5 32.51 10.52 -31.18
N SER A 6 31.26 10.66 -31.63
CA SER A 6 30.21 11.31 -30.87
C SER A 6 29.89 10.44 -29.66
N SER A 7 30.18 10.95 -28.46
CA SER A 7 29.85 10.30 -27.21
C SER A 7 28.35 10.41 -26.95
N LEU A 8 27.80 9.44 -26.21
CA LEU A 8 26.43 9.55 -25.68
C LEU A 8 26.24 10.85 -24.88
N MET A 9 27.29 11.34 -24.24
CA MET A 9 27.28 12.57 -23.45
C MET A 9 27.16 13.85 -24.28
N ASP A 10 27.42 13.78 -25.59
CA ASP A 10 27.36 14.93 -26.51
C ASP A 10 25.94 15.16 -27.05
N LEU A 11 25.00 14.26 -26.75
CA LEU A 11 23.61 14.38 -27.16
C LEU A 11 22.87 15.46 -26.33
N PRO A 12 21.82 16.08 -26.90
CA PRO A 12 20.96 17.01 -26.16
C PRO A 12 20.26 16.38 -24.95
N LEU A 13 19.94 17.21 -23.96
CA LEU A 13 19.25 16.82 -22.73
C LEU A 13 17.94 16.07 -23.01
N GLU A 14 17.19 16.49 -24.02
CA GLU A 14 15.92 15.89 -24.43
C GLU A 14 16.11 14.43 -24.86
N ILE A 15 17.24 14.12 -25.49
CA ILE A 15 17.60 12.75 -25.88
C ILE A 15 17.99 11.94 -24.65
N HIS A 16 18.76 12.51 -23.71
CA HIS A 16 19.07 11.82 -22.45
C HIS A 16 17.83 11.50 -21.62
N LEU A 17 16.88 12.44 -21.54
CA LEU A 17 15.60 12.24 -20.88
C LEU A 17 14.79 11.16 -21.59
N SER A 18 14.71 11.19 -22.92
CA SER A 18 14.03 10.17 -23.70
C SER A 18 14.63 8.78 -23.45
N LEU A 19 15.97 8.66 -23.47
CA LEU A 19 16.65 7.39 -23.18
C LEU A 19 16.38 6.88 -21.76
N LEU A 20 16.33 7.78 -20.77
CA LEU A 20 15.96 7.44 -19.40
C LEU A 20 14.50 6.97 -19.27
N GLU A 21 13.60 7.39 -20.15
CA GLU A 21 12.23 6.86 -20.18
C GLU A 21 12.16 5.45 -20.79
N TYR A 22 13.04 5.12 -21.72
CA TYR A 22 13.10 3.80 -22.35
C TYR A 22 13.87 2.76 -21.51
N VAL A 23 15.00 3.13 -20.88
CA VAL A 23 15.88 2.22 -20.12
C VAL A 23 16.31 2.83 -18.77
N PRO A 24 15.36 3.14 -17.87
CA PRO A 24 15.63 3.92 -16.66
C PRO A 24 16.63 3.24 -15.72
N ASN A 25 16.54 1.91 -15.56
CA ASN A 25 17.33 1.19 -14.55
C ASN A 25 18.78 0.99 -14.98
N GLU A 26 18.99 0.64 -16.24
CA GLU A 26 20.28 0.40 -16.84
C GLU A 26 21.05 1.71 -16.89
N LEU A 27 20.41 2.76 -17.42
CA LEU A 27 21.08 4.02 -17.69
C LEU A 27 21.41 4.79 -16.40
N ARG A 28 20.53 4.80 -15.39
CA ARG A 28 20.82 5.45 -14.09
C ARG A 28 21.95 4.79 -13.32
N ALA A 29 22.27 3.52 -13.62
CA ALA A 29 23.36 2.78 -12.97
C ALA A 29 24.73 3.05 -13.62
N VAL A 30 24.77 3.66 -14.82
CA VAL A 30 26.01 3.88 -15.57
C VAL A 30 26.91 4.90 -14.89
N ASN A 31 26.36 6.06 -14.51
CA ASN A 31 27.14 7.13 -13.90
C ASN A 31 26.27 8.10 -13.08
N LYS A 32 26.93 8.98 -12.32
CA LYS A 32 26.29 10.00 -11.48
C LYS A 32 25.39 10.95 -12.27
N TYR A 33 25.76 11.32 -13.49
CA TYR A 33 24.97 12.24 -14.31
C TYR A 33 23.58 11.68 -14.61
N PHE A 34 23.50 10.45 -15.12
CA PHE A 34 22.22 9.81 -15.42
C PHE A 34 21.40 9.51 -14.16
N TYR A 35 22.05 9.17 -13.05
CA TYR A 35 21.35 9.03 -11.76
C TYR A 35 20.67 10.34 -11.34
N VAL A 36 21.43 11.44 -11.34
CA VAL A 36 20.92 12.76 -10.93
C VAL A 36 19.82 13.23 -11.88
N LEU A 37 20.01 13.05 -13.19
CA LEU A 37 19.00 13.42 -14.20
C LEU A 37 17.71 12.61 -14.04
N HIS A 38 17.81 11.30 -13.81
CA HIS A 38 16.68 10.43 -13.52
C HIS A 38 15.94 10.92 -12.26
N ASN A 39 16.66 11.10 -11.15
CA ASN A 39 16.08 11.57 -9.90
C ASN A 39 15.41 12.96 -10.06
N HIS A 40 16.04 13.88 -10.79
CA HIS A 40 15.47 15.20 -11.10
C HIS A 40 14.19 15.09 -11.94
N SER A 41 14.17 14.23 -12.96
CA SER A 41 12.96 14.01 -13.76
C SER A 41 11.78 13.57 -12.90
N TYR A 42 11.99 12.64 -11.96
CA TYR A 42 10.93 12.21 -11.04
C TYR A 42 10.54 13.28 -10.02
N LYS A 43 11.47 14.14 -9.59
CA LYS A 43 11.14 15.31 -8.77
C LYS A 43 10.15 16.21 -9.50
N GLU A 44 10.47 16.60 -10.73
CA GLU A 44 9.61 17.49 -11.53
C GLU A 44 8.22 16.84 -11.74
N LYS A 45 8.19 15.54 -12.05
CA LYS A 45 6.94 14.79 -12.21
C LYS A 45 6.09 14.75 -10.92
N SER A 46 6.72 14.60 -9.73
CA SER A 46 6.02 14.64 -8.44
C SER A 46 5.51 16.03 -8.09
N LEU A 47 6.33 17.06 -8.29
CA LEU A 47 5.99 18.44 -7.95
C LEU A 47 4.97 19.05 -8.93
N ALA A 48 4.87 18.52 -10.15
CA ALA A 48 3.80 18.85 -11.08
C ALA A 48 2.41 18.45 -10.57
N TRP A 49 2.29 17.46 -9.69
CA TRP A 49 1.00 17.09 -9.08
C TRP A 49 0.72 17.82 -7.78
N ILE A 50 1.75 18.02 -6.97
CA ILE A 50 1.66 18.67 -5.67
C ILE A 50 2.87 19.57 -5.53
N ALA A 51 2.67 20.87 -5.75
CA ALA A 51 3.71 21.88 -5.67
C ALA A 51 4.43 21.83 -4.31
N GLU A 52 5.72 22.15 -4.27
CA GLU A 52 6.56 21.98 -3.07
C GLU A 52 6.11 22.84 -1.89
N ASP A 53 5.47 23.98 -2.16
CA ASP A 53 4.89 24.90 -1.18
C ASP A 53 3.52 24.44 -0.65
N ASN A 54 2.94 23.37 -1.22
CA ASN A 54 1.70 22.81 -0.76
C ASN A 54 1.86 22.26 0.67
N TYR A 55 0.99 22.70 1.57
CA TYR A 55 1.05 22.35 2.99
C TYR A 55 0.94 20.82 3.27
N ILE A 56 0.38 20.02 2.35
CA ILE A 56 0.36 18.54 2.46
C ILE A 56 1.78 18.05 2.72
N TRP A 57 2.77 18.59 2.02
CA TRP A 57 4.16 18.19 2.18
C TRP A 57 4.67 18.43 3.60
N ALA A 58 4.34 19.55 4.22
CA ALA A 58 4.71 19.81 5.61
C ALA A 58 4.11 18.76 6.57
N VAL A 59 2.90 18.26 6.28
CA VAL A 59 2.22 17.24 7.10
C VAL A 59 2.83 15.85 6.90
N VAL A 60 3.07 15.43 5.65
CA VAL A 60 3.50 14.05 5.34
C VAL A 60 5.01 13.87 5.32
N LYS A 61 5.79 14.95 5.34
CA LYS A 61 7.26 14.90 5.21
C LYS A 61 7.92 13.92 6.17
N HIS A 62 7.49 13.91 7.43
CA HIS A 62 8.09 13.04 8.43
C HIS A 62 7.83 11.56 8.12
N SER A 63 6.58 11.19 7.85
CA SER A 63 6.22 9.79 7.52
C SER A 63 6.81 9.36 6.18
N LEU A 64 6.86 10.24 5.18
CA LEU A 64 7.55 10.00 3.92
C LEU A 64 9.03 9.71 4.16
N CYS A 65 9.71 10.53 4.97
CA CYS A 65 11.12 10.29 5.29
C CYS A 65 11.33 8.94 5.98
N LEU A 66 10.46 8.55 6.92
CA LEU A 66 10.53 7.25 7.58
C LEU A 66 10.33 6.10 6.58
N TYR A 67 9.37 6.23 5.67
CA TYR A 67 9.14 5.25 4.62
C TYR A 67 10.35 5.09 3.71
N VAL A 68 10.88 6.19 3.18
CA VAL A 68 12.01 6.11 2.27
C VAL A 68 13.27 5.63 3.01
N LYS A 69 13.44 5.97 4.30
CA LYS A 69 14.49 5.41 5.18
C LYS A 69 14.30 3.92 5.46
N SER A 70 13.09 3.39 5.55
CA SER A 70 12.89 1.94 5.76
C SER A 70 13.32 1.11 4.55
N LEU A 71 13.46 1.74 3.38
CA LEU A 71 14.00 1.14 2.16
C LEU A 71 15.52 1.34 1.99
N ASP A 72 16.21 1.97 2.93
CA ASP A 72 17.67 2.22 2.87
C ASP A 72 18.51 0.96 2.59
N PRO A 73 18.19 -0.24 3.14
CA PRO A 73 18.91 -1.46 2.78
C PRO A 73 18.93 -1.79 1.29
N LEU A 74 17.96 -1.29 0.51
CA LEU A 74 17.86 -1.50 -0.94
C LEU A 74 18.52 -0.39 -1.76
N ARG A 75 18.85 0.76 -1.15
CA ARG A 75 19.24 1.98 -1.87
C ARG A 75 20.39 2.77 -1.26
N GLN A 76 21.11 2.18 -0.29
CA GLN A 76 22.19 2.86 0.43
C GLN A 76 23.19 3.56 -0.51
N HIS A 77 23.61 2.88 -1.58
CA HIS A 77 24.54 3.43 -2.57
C HIS A 77 23.98 4.66 -3.30
N ALA A 78 22.67 4.69 -3.54
CA ALA A 78 21.99 5.80 -4.19
C ALA A 78 22.03 7.08 -3.33
N ARG A 79 21.89 6.91 -2.01
CA ARG A 79 21.97 8.01 -1.03
C ARG A 79 23.35 8.68 -1.01
N GLU A 80 24.42 7.94 -1.25
CA GLU A 80 25.79 8.45 -1.22
C GLU A 80 26.13 9.32 -2.43
N ILE A 81 25.31 9.29 -3.48
CA ILE A 81 25.52 10.06 -4.73
C ILE A 81 25.20 11.55 -4.55
N ILE A 82 24.17 11.87 -3.75
CA ILE A 82 23.73 13.26 -3.47
C ILE A 82 24.19 13.65 -2.07
N GLN A 83 25.20 14.52 -1.99
CA GLN A 83 25.89 14.86 -0.74
C GLN A 83 25.27 16.06 -0.02
N GLU A 84 24.57 16.95 -0.72
CA GLU A 84 24.02 18.20 -0.18
C GLU A 84 22.64 18.02 0.47
N THR A 85 22.52 17.03 1.37
CA THR A 85 21.26 16.79 2.10
C THR A 85 21.35 17.27 3.55
N LYS A 86 20.22 17.74 4.07
CA LYS A 86 20.05 18.19 5.46
C LYS A 86 19.13 17.24 6.20
N GLU A 87 19.35 17.08 7.51
CA GLU A 87 18.46 16.27 8.34
C GLU A 87 17.00 16.79 8.26
N PRO A 88 16.00 15.90 8.34
CA PRO A 88 14.60 16.29 8.22
C PRO A 88 14.19 17.29 9.31
N GLY A 89 13.86 18.51 8.89
CA GLY A 89 13.29 19.55 9.76
C GLY A 89 12.10 20.22 9.10
N PHE A 90 11.22 20.84 9.89
CA PHE A 90 9.99 21.50 9.40
C PHE A 90 10.28 22.55 8.30
N ASN A 91 11.32 23.36 8.48
CA ASN A 91 11.70 24.44 7.53
C ASN A 91 12.63 23.99 6.39
N VAL A 92 12.99 22.70 6.32
CA VAL A 92 13.91 22.22 5.27
C VAL A 92 13.08 21.90 4.02
N PRO A 93 13.44 22.37 2.81
CA PRO A 93 12.77 21.96 1.59
C PRO A 93 12.84 20.44 1.36
N LEU A 94 11.84 19.85 0.69
CA LEU A 94 11.85 18.41 0.39
C LEU A 94 13.06 18.05 -0.47
N CYS A 95 13.38 18.89 -1.44
CA CYS A 95 14.51 18.72 -2.33
C CYS A 95 15.89 18.74 -1.64
N MET A 96 15.97 19.22 -0.40
CA MET A 96 17.19 19.19 0.41
C MET A 96 17.12 18.19 1.58
N THR A 97 15.98 17.51 1.77
CA THR A 97 15.79 16.64 2.92
C THR A 97 16.46 15.28 2.70
N LYS A 98 17.30 14.87 3.64
CA LYS A 98 17.96 13.56 3.65
C LYS A 98 16.92 12.44 3.51
N TYR A 99 17.25 11.42 2.73
CA TYR A 99 16.37 10.31 2.33
C TYR A 99 15.25 10.68 1.34
N ILE A 100 14.98 11.96 1.06
CA ILE A 100 13.97 12.38 0.07
C ILE A 100 14.67 12.91 -1.19
N ALA A 101 15.63 13.83 -1.00
CA ALA A 101 16.36 14.51 -2.07
C ALA A 101 16.96 13.55 -3.11
N ASP A 102 17.40 12.38 -2.66
CA ASP A 102 18.04 11.33 -3.46
C ASP A 102 17.09 10.25 -3.99
N SER A 103 15.81 10.32 -3.65
CA SER A 103 14.87 9.19 -3.81
C SER A 103 13.53 9.60 -4.43
N TRP A 104 13.51 10.62 -5.29
CA TRP A 104 12.28 11.10 -5.93
C TRP A 104 11.58 10.05 -6.78
N TYR A 105 12.31 9.08 -7.32
CA TYR A 105 11.69 7.91 -7.98
C TYR A 105 10.80 7.10 -7.04
N ILE A 106 11.24 6.90 -5.79
CA ILE A 106 10.45 6.20 -4.77
C ILE A 106 9.25 7.05 -4.36
N VAL A 107 9.47 8.36 -4.15
CA VAL A 107 8.40 9.32 -3.82
C VAL A 107 7.33 9.32 -4.90
N TYR A 108 7.73 9.43 -6.17
CA TYR A 108 6.82 9.41 -7.31
C TYR A 108 5.97 8.14 -7.37
N ASN A 109 6.59 6.97 -7.21
CA ASN A 109 5.84 5.71 -7.18
C ASN A 109 4.89 5.64 -5.97
N ALA A 110 5.31 6.11 -4.80
CA ALA A 110 4.46 6.14 -3.61
C ALA A 110 3.22 7.03 -3.76
N LEU A 111 3.28 8.04 -4.64
CA LEU A 111 2.12 8.86 -5.02
C LEU A 111 1.26 8.16 -6.09
N GLN A 112 1.88 7.47 -7.06
CA GLN A 112 1.17 6.84 -8.18
C GLN A 112 0.42 5.56 -7.84
N TYR A 113 0.77 4.90 -6.75
CA TYR A 113 0.16 3.63 -6.35
C TYR A 113 -0.45 3.75 -4.96
N PRO A 114 -1.62 3.13 -4.74
CA PRO A 114 -2.16 3.02 -3.41
C PRO A 114 -1.14 2.37 -2.47
N GLY A 115 -0.99 2.97 -1.30
CA GLY A 115 -0.28 2.31 -0.23
C GLY A 115 -1.01 1.10 0.31
N LYS A 116 -0.26 0.26 1.01
CA LYS A 116 -0.81 -0.83 1.83
C LYS A 116 -1.48 -0.24 3.08
N ILE A 117 -2.53 -0.91 3.53
CA ILE A 117 -3.30 -0.52 4.71
C ILE A 117 -3.14 -1.63 5.75
N ILE A 118 -2.93 -1.26 7.01
CA ILE A 118 -2.78 -2.20 8.11
C ILE A 118 -3.90 -2.04 9.13
N ASN A 119 -4.39 -3.15 9.67
CA ASN A 119 -5.30 -3.15 10.80
C ASN A 119 -4.52 -3.08 12.12
N MET A 120 -4.42 -1.87 12.69
CA MET A 120 -3.73 -1.63 13.97
C MET A 120 -4.52 -2.12 15.20
N GLY A 121 -5.79 -2.53 15.04
CA GLY A 121 -6.63 -3.01 16.14
C GLY A 121 -6.04 -4.23 16.85
N TRP A 122 -5.27 -5.05 16.13
CA TRP A 122 -4.62 -6.24 16.67
C TRP A 122 -3.49 -5.93 17.66
N ASP A 123 -2.61 -4.97 17.33
CA ASP A 123 -1.50 -4.56 18.21
C ASP A 123 -2.00 -4.00 19.55
N LYS A 124 -3.23 -3.49 19.59
CA LYS A 124 -3.90 -3.06 20.83
C LYS A 124 -4.43 -4.25 21.63
N TYR A 125 -4.91 -5.30 20.96
CA TYR A 125 -5.47 -6.50 21.59
C TYR A 125 -4.40 -7.40 22.21
N THR A 126 -3.28 -7.65 21.50
CA THR A 126 -2.15 -8.43 22.02
C THR A 126 -1.51 -7.78 23.24
N LYS A 127 -1.30 -6.47 23.21
CA LYS A 127 -0.79 -5.72 24.38
C LYS A 127 -1.72 -5.74 25.59
N SER A 128 -3.04 -5.83 25.36
CA SER A 128 -4.02 -5.92 26.45
C SER A 128 -4.05 -7.29 27.13
N GLN A 129 -3.63 -8.35 26.43
CA GLN A 129 -3.49 -9.68 27.04
C GLN A 129 -2.19 -9.84 27.85
N ASP A 130 -1.14 -9.08 27.52
CA ASP A 130 0.13 -9.08 28.29
C ASP A 130 0.05 -8.24 29.58
N SER A 131 -0.94 -7.36 29.69
CA SER A 131 -1.29 -6.68 30.94
C SER A 131 -2.37 -7.50 31.68
N ASN A 132 -2.00 -8.15 32.78
CA ASN A 132 -2.95 -8.77 33.72
C ASN A 132 -4.02 -7.75 34.13
N GLY A 133 -5.18 -7.82 33.50
CA GLY A 133 -6.37 -7.03 33.77
C GLY A 133 -7.59 -7.93 33.71
N SER A 134 -7.86 -8.58 34.83
CA SER A 134 -9.17 -9.14 35.11
C SER A 134 -10.18 -8.00 35.19
N ASP A 135 -10.98 -7.79 34.16
CA ASP A 135 -12.25 -7.07 34.31
C ASP A 135 -13.40 -7.97 33.86
N SER A 136 -14.00 -8.58 34.86
CA SER A 136 -15.36 -9.09 34.86
C SER A 136 -16.35 -7.94 34.64
N THR A 137 -17.19 -8.05 33.60
CA THR A 137 -18.64 -7.80 33.66
C THR A 137 -19.25 -8.19 32.30
N SER A 138 -19.64 -9.45 32.18
CA SER A 138 -20.44 -9.95 31.07
C SER A 138 -21.88 -9.43 31.22
N ASN A 139 -22.17 -8.24 30.71
CA ASN A 139 -23.53 -7.90 30.32
C ASN A 139 -23.85 -8.63 29.00
N PHE A 140 -24.38 -9.85 29.14
CA PHE A 140 -25.12 -10.53 28.09
C PHE A 140 -26.41 -9.74 27.83
N ASN A 141 -26.36 -8.68 27.02
CA ASN A 141 -27.52 -8.17 26.28
C ASN A 141 -27.05 -7.23 25.16
N SER A 142 -27.55 -7.52 23.95
CA SER A 142 -27.32 -6.85 22.66
C SER A 142 -25.87 -6.73 22.17
N ARG A 143 -25.30 -7.83 21.67
CA ARG A 143 -24.22 -7.74 20.67
C ARG A 143 -24.76 -6.96 19.47
N PRO A 144 -24.08 -5.90 18.97
CA PRO A 144 -24.47 -5.32 17.70
C PRO A 144 -24.35 -6.41 16.62
N LYS A 145 -25.36 -6.51 15.74
CA LYS A 145 -25.37 -7.47 14.61
C LYS A 145 -24.18 -7.28 13.67
N GLU A 146 -23.53 -6.14 13.74
CA GLU A 146 -22.37 -5.76 12.95
C GLU A 146 -21.32 -5.13 13.86
N ARG A 147 -20.06 -5.56 13.74
CA ARG A 147 -18.93 -5.00 14.48
C ARG A 147 -17.94 -4.42 13.48
N THR A 148 -17.43 -3.21 13.71
CA THR A 148 -16.38 -2.64 12.83
C THR A 148 -15.03 -3.21 13.26
N LEU A 149 -14.34 -3.92 12.36
CA LEU A 149 -13.02 -4.49 12.62
C LEU A 149 -11.88 -3.50 12.34
N MET A 150 -12.06 -2.68 11.31
CA MET A 150 -11.07 -1.70 10.86
C MET A 150 -11.78 -0.58 10.13
N GLN A 151 -11.31 0.65 10.30
CA GLN A 151 -11.66 1.79 9.46
C GLN A 151 -10.37 2.52 9.10
N SER A 152 -10.13 2.80 7.82
CA SER A 152 -8.87 3.41 7.38
C SER A 152 -9.04 4.22 6.10
N LEU A 153 -7.97 4.93 5.73
CA LEU A 153 -7.89 5.76 4.53
C LEU A 153 -6.72 5.34 3.65
N THR A 154 -6.91 5.45 2.34
CA THR A 154 -5.84 5.46 1.33
C THR A 154 -6.14 6.50 0.27
N ALA A 155 -5.16 6.87 -0.55
CA ALA A 155 -5.35 7.81 -1.65
C ALA A 155 -4.96 7.18 -2.98
N LEU A 156 -5.76 7.44 -4.00
CA LEU A 156 -5.53 6.96 -5.35
C LEU A 156 -5.45 8.12 -6.33
N PRO A 157 -4.49 8.11 -7.28
CA PRO A 157 -4.51 9.06 -8.37
C PRO A 157 -5.84 9.01 -9.14
N VAL A 158 -6.34 10.14 -9.63
CA VAL A 158 -7.57 10.18 -10.45
C VAL A 158 -7.41 9.33 -11.72
N ASN A 159 -6.23 9.36 -12.35
CA ASN A 159 -5.92 8.56 -13.52
C ASN A 159 -5.72 7.07 -13.21
N PHE A 160 -5.66 6.68 -11.93
CA PHE A 160 -5.64 5.27 -11.52
C PHE A 160 -6.97 4.58 -11.84
N TRP A 161 -8.06 5.36 -11.92
CA TRP A 161 -9.39 4.91 -12.30
C TRP A 161 -9.62 4.90 -13.82
N SER A 162 -8.93 5.79 -14.55
CA SER A 162 -9.08 5.96 -16.00
C SER A 162 -8.12 5.10 -16.83
N ARG A 163 -7.04 4.58 -16.23
CA ARG A 163 -6.10 3.71 -16.93
C ARG A 163 -6.67 2.30 -17.08
N ARG A 164 -7.26 2.10 -18.27
CA ARG A 164 -7.70 0.85 -18.90
C ARG A 164 -9.06 0.35 -18.40
N LYS A 165 -10.07 0.47 -19.28
CA LYS A 165 -11.32 -0.31 -19.22
C LYS A 165 -11.08 -1.82 -19.03
N ASP A 166 -9.86 -2.28 -19.28
CA ASP A 166 -9.45 -3.69 -19.33
C ASP A 166 -8.64 -4.16 -18.09
N GLU A 167 -8.21 -3.26 -17.18
CA GLU A 167 -7.40 -3.61 -16.00
C GLU A 167 -7.91 -2.95 -14.71
N PRO A 168 -9.03 -3.43 -14.16
CA PRO A 168 -9.58 -2.88 -12.92
C PRO A 168 -8.63 -3.10 -11.73
N THR A 169 -8.56 -2.15 -10.80
CA THR A 169 -7.69 -2.25 -9.61
C THR A 169 -8.21 -3.32 -8.66
N PRO A 170 -7.45 -4.35 -8.29
CA PRO A 170 -7.92 -5.35 -7.34
C PRO A 170 -7.95 -4.84 -5.91
N VAL A 171 -8.83 -5.41 -5.11
CA VAL A 171 -8.86 -5.20 -3.66
C VAL A 171 -8.44 -6.50 -2.99
N ASN A 172 -7.20 -6.56 -2.49
CA ASN A 172 -6.70 -7.72 -1.78
C ASN A 172 -6.84 -7.49 -0.27
N VAL A 173 -7.35 -8.48 0.45
CA VAL A 173 -7.46 -8.48 1.90
C VAL A 173 -6.58 -9.57 2.49
N TRP A 174 -5.95 -9.27 3.61
CA TRP A 174 -5.04 -10.17 4.29
C TRP A 174 -5.63 -10.66 5.61
N PHE A 175 -5.63 -11.98 5.81
CA PHE A 175 -6.09 -12.61 7.02
C PHE A 175 -5.01 -13.51 7.62
N TYR A 176 -4.81 -13.44 8.94
CA TYR A 176 -4.23 -14.56 9.68
C TYR A 176 -5.35 -15.50 10.09
N VAL A 177 -5.15 -16.80 9.85
CA VAL A 177 -6.12 -17.85 10.14
C VAL A 177 -5.43 -18.91 10.98
N LYS A 178 -5.93 -19.12 12.20
CA LYS A 178 -5.36 -20.08 13.15
C LYS A 178 -5.69 -21.53 12.81
N ASN A 179 -6.88 -21.80 12.28
CA ASN A 179 -7.29 -23.15 11.86
C ASN A 179 -8.32 -23.11 10.72
N ALA A 180 -8.48 -24.23 10.01
CA ALA A 180 -9.42 -24.35 8.89
C ALA A 180 -10.89 -24.07 9.28
N HIS A 181 -11.29 -24.41 10.51
CA HIS A 181 -12.67 -24.23 10.96
C HIS A 181 -13.09 -22.76 11.00
N VAL A 182 -12.20 -21.84 11.37
CA VAL A 182 -12.54 -20.41 11.42
C VAL A 182 -12.58 -19.75 10.04
N ALA A 183 -11.99 -20.37 9.00
CA ALA A 183 -12.03 -19.84 7.63
C ALA A 183 -13.46 -19.68 7.08
N ARG A 184 -14.42 -20.45 7.59
CA ARG A 184 -15.86 -20.35 7.24
C ARG A 184 -16.48 -18.98 7.55
N TYR A 185 -15.82 -18.18 8.39
CA TYR A 185 -16.29 -16.85 8.78
C TYR A 185 -15.77 -15.74 7.87
N ILE A 186 -14.74 -15.98 7.04
CA ILE A 186 -14.19 -14.98 6.12
C ILE A 186 -15.27 -14.38 5.20
N PRO A 187 -16.19 -15.15 4.58
CA PRO A 187 -17.25 -14.56 3.75
C PRO A 187 -18.25 -13.68 4.49
N LYS A 188 -18.31 -13.76 5.83
CA LYS A 188 -19.15 -12.87 6.66
C LYS A 188 -18.44 -11.55 7.01
N ILE A 189 -17.16 -11.43 6.71
CA ILE A 189 -16.42 -10.18 6.84
C ILE A 189 -16.54 -9.42 5.52
N ILE A 190 -17.23 -8.28 5.56
CA ILE A 190 -17.43 -7.43 4.39
C ILE A 190 -16.57 -6.18 4.50
N THR A 191 -16.24 -5.57 3.35
CA THR A 191 -15.54 -4.29 3.30
C THR A 191 -16.40 -3.27 2.55
N GLU A 192 -16.77 -2.20 3.22
CA GLU A 192 -17.34 -1.00 2.61
C GLU A 192 -16.20 -0.10 2.08
N ILE A 193 -16.31 0.32 0.82
CA ILE A 193 -15.35 1.22 0.16
C ILE A 193 -16.13 2.39 -0.42
N GLY A 194 -15.69 3.61 -0.13
CA GLY A 194 -16.28 4.82 -0.69
C GLY A 194 -15.26 5.95 -0.81
N ILE A 195 -15.59 6.96 -1.61
CA ILE A 195 -14.82 8.21 -1.62
C ILE A 195 -15.13 8.94 -0.31
N CYS A 196 -14.10 9.44 0.36
CA CYS A 196 -14.30 10.13 1.63
C CYS A 196 -15.26 11.31 1.44
N ASN A 197 -16.34 11.34 2.23
CA ASN A 197 -17.38 12.39 2.21
C ASN A 197 -18.16 12.54 0.89
N TYR A 198 -18.03 11.60 -0.06
CA TYR A 198 -18.73 11.68 -1.35
C TYR A 198 -19.34 10.34 -1.79
N GLY A 199 -20.58 10.43 -2.26
CA GLY A 199 -21.28 9.38 -2.99
C GLY A 199 -21.63 8.14 -2.16
N PRO A 200 -22.37 7.19 -2.76
CA PRO A 200 -22.62 5.88 -2.16
C PRO A 200 -21.32 5.11 -1.81
N LYS A 201 -21.38 4.34 -0.73
CA LYS A 201 -20.39 3.31 -0.41
C LYS A 201 -20.75 2.02 -1.13
N GLN A 202 -19.76 1.31 -1.62
CA GLN A 202 -19.94 -0.01 -2.22
C GLN A 202 -19.39 -1.09 -1.30
N ILE A 203 -20.06 -2.24 -1.28
CA ILE A 203 -19.71 -3.36 -0.43
C ILE A 203 -19.02 -4.41 -1.30
N VAL A 204 -17.80 -4.77 -0.91
CA VAL A 204 -17.06 -5.92 -1.46
C VAL A 204 -16.92 -6.99 -0.38
N ALA A 205 -16.99 -8.25 -0.80
CA ALA A 205 -16.89 -9.39 0.08
C ALA A 205 -16.21 -10.54 -0.67
N SER A 206 -15.62 -11.45 0.10
CA SER A 206 -14.95 -12.60 -0.49
C SER A 206 -16.01 -13.54 -1.09
N ALA A 207 -15.90 -13.88 -2.37
CA ALA A 207 -16.84 -14.81 -3.02
C ALA A 207 -16.33 -16.27 -2.99
N GLY A 208 -17.24 -17.23 -3.18
CA GLY A 208 -16.91 -18.65 -3.32
C GLY A 208 -16.59 -19.40 -2.01
N TYR A 209 -16.08 -20.63 -2.15
CA TYR A 209 -15.78 -21.56 -1.06
C TYR A 209 -14.36 -21.38 -0.51
N ILE A 210 -13.99 -20.16 -0.09
CA ILE A 210 -12.63 -19.86 0.40
C ILE A 210 -12.23 -20.73 1.58
N ASN A 211 -13.20 -21.08 2.41
CA ASN A 211 -13.02 -21.98 3.55
C ASN A 211 -12.59 -23.40 3.16
N GLU A 212 -12.86 -23.86 1.93
CA GLU A 212 -12.37 -25.15 1.42
C GLU A 212 -10.89 -25.11 1.04
N LEU A 213 -10.36 -23.92 0.75
CA LEU A 213 -8.96 -23.71 0.34
C LEU A 213 -8.02 -23.53 1.52
N ILE A 214 -8.56 -23.16 2.69
CA ILE A 214 -7.77 -22.88 3.89
C ILE A 214 -7.80 -24.11 4.80
N THR A 215 -6.77 -24.94 4.71
CA THR A 215 -6.68 -26.22 5.42
C THR A 215 -5.77 -26.19 6.66
N SER A 216 -4.93 -25.16 6.79
CA SER A 216 -3.93 -25.07 7.85
C SER A 216 -3.79 -23.65 8.40
N GLU A 217 -3.13 -23.52 9.54
CA GLU A 217 -2.74 -22.22 10.07
C GLU A 217 -1.87 -21.42 9.08
N GLY A 218 -2.11 -20.12 8.94
CA GLY A 218 -1.24 -19.26 8.15
C GLY A 218 -1.79 -17.87 7.86
N ILE A 219 -1.01 -17.09 7.13
CA ILE A 219 -1.41 -15.78 6.60
C ILE A 219 -1.82 -15.96 5.15
N TYR A 220 -3.01 -15.48 4.81
CA TYR A 220 -3.68 -15.66 3.53
C TYR A 220 -4.04 -14.31 2.91
N CYS A 221 -3.63 -14.10 1.66
CA CYS A 221 -4.12 -13.02 0.81
C CYS A 221 -5.35 -13.49 0.03
N VAL A 222 -6.45 -12.74 0.08
CA VAL A 222 -7.72 -13.05 -0.59
C VAL A 222 -8.11 -11.87 -1.47
N ASN A 223 -8.35 -12.12 -2.76
CA ASN A 223 -8.88 -11.10 -3.66
C ASN A 223 -10.40 -10.93 -3.45
N LEU A 224 -10.85 -9.71 -3.10
CA LEU A 224 -12.26 -9.35 -2.91
C LEU A 224 -12.96 -8.91 -4.21
N GLY A 225 -12.24 -8.98 -5.34
CA GLY A 225 -12.65 -8.45 -6.63
C GLY A 225 -11.89 -7.16 -6.93
N HIS A 226 -12.58 -6.22 -7.56
CA HIS A 226 -11.96 -4.97 -7.98
C HIS A 226 -12.58 -3.78 -7.29
N LEU A 227 -11.82 -2.70 -7.23
CA LEU A 227 -12.31 -1.42 -6.79
C LEU A 227 -13.54 -1.09 -7.64
N PRO A 228 -14.65 -0.79 -6.97
CA PRO A 228 -15.87 -0.49 -7.67
C PRO A 228 -15.70 0.76 -8.54
N ARG A 229 -16.44 0.86 -9.65
CA ARG A 229 -16.50 2.12 -10.40
C ARG A 229 -17.22 3.16 -9.54
N LEU A 230 -16.46 3.86 -8.72
CA LEU A 230 -16.91 4.92 -7.83
C LEU A 230 -17.02 6.21 -8.66
N TYR A 231 -18.14 6.38 -9.38
CA TYR A 231 -18.65 7.64 -9.96
C TYR A 231 -18.06 8.19 -11.27
N ASP A 232 -18.79 9.18 -11.79
CA ASP A 232 -18.76 9.77 -13.14
C ASP A 232 -17.51 10.62 -13.41
N GLU A 233 -16.95 10.54 -14.62
CA GLU A 233 -15.74 11.27 -15.04
C GLU A 233 -15.84 12.79 -14.80
N GLN A 234 -17.07 13.34 -14.91
CA GLN A 234 -17.38 14.76 -14.72
C GLN A 234 -17.15 15.28 -13.29
N ILE A 235 -17.28 14.42 -12.26
CA ILE A 235 -17.02 14.83 -10.87
C ILE A 235 -15.54 15.14 -10.68
N PHE A 236 -14.67 14.45 -11.41
CA PHE A 236 -13.22 14.56 -11.25
C PHE A 236 -12.62 15.74 -12.02
N GLU A 237 -13.14 16.02 -13.23
CA GLU A 237 -12.71 17.16 -14.03
C GLU A 237 -12.99 18.51 -13.34
N GLY A 238 -14.08 18.61 -12.57
CA GLY A 238 -14.48 19.85 -11.88
C GLY A 238 -13.70 20.20 -10.62
N THR A 239 -12.97 19.25 -10.01
CA THR A 239 -12.27 19.48 -8.73
C THR A 239 -10.80 19.90 -8.88
N GLY A 240 -10.20 19.70 -10.06
CA GLY A 240 -8.77 19.93 -10.28
C GLY A 240 -7.86 19.04 -9.40
N THR A 241 -8.40 18.00 -8.77
CA THR A 241 -7.65 17.13 -7.85
C THR A 241 -6.89 16.06 -8.61
N THR A 242 -5.65 15.78 -8.20
CA THR A 242 -4.83 14.72 -8.81
C THR A 242 -5.00 13.36 -8.13
N HIS A 243 -5.50 13.34 -6.89
CA HIS A 243 -5.70 12.16 -6.05
C HIS A 243 -7.00 12.24 -5.24
N LEU A 244 -7.58 11.08 -4.97
CA LEU A 244 -8.84 10.92 -4.24
C LEU A 244 -8.64 10.06 -2.99
N PRO A 245 -9.03 10.55 -1.80
CA PRO A 245 -9.03 9.77 -0.58
C PRO A 245 -10.21 8.79 -0.56
N LEU A 246 -9.90 7.52 -0.35
CA LEU A 246 -10.86 6.44 -0.18
C LEU A 246 -10.94 6.04 1.30
N GLU A 247 -12.17 5.87 1.77
CA GLU A 247 -12.50 5.27 3.06
C GLU A 247 -12.76 3.78 2.89
N LEU A 248 -12.06 2.97 3.70
CA LEU A 248 -12.29 1.53 3.81
C LEU A 248 -12.79 1.22 5.21
N LYS A 249 -13.89 0.48 5.30
CA LYS A 249 -14.48 0.03 6.57
C LYS A 249 -14.77 -1.46 6.52
N ALA A 250 -14.04 -2.23 7.32
CA ALA A 250 -14.24 -3.66 7.48
C ALA A 250 -15.31 -3.92 8.55
N ILE A 251 -16.33 -4.71 8.22
CA ILE A 251 -17.44 -5.03 9.10
C ILE A 251 -17.53 -6.55 9.27
N ASP A 252 -17.45 -6.98 10.52
CA ASP A 252 -17.70 -8.34 10.96
C ASP A 252 -19.21 -8.55 11.18
N ARG A 253 -19.80 -9.42 10.35
CA ARG A 253 -21.18 -9.91 10.47
C ARG A 253 -21.24 -11.35 10.98
N THR A 254 -20.18 -11.81 11.65
CA THR A 254 -20.15 -13.15 12.22
C THR A 254 -20.94 -13.20 13.51
N ASP A 255 -21.72 -14.26 13.69
CA ASP A 255 -22.43 -14.53 14.95
C ASP A 255 -21.49 -15.12 16.02
N SER A 256 -20.17 -14.90 15.91
CA SER A 256 -19.13 -15.60 16.66
C SER A 256 -18.04 -14.63 17.13
N ASP A 257 -17.28 -15.00 18.16
CA ASP A 257 -16.19 -14.17 18.68
C ASP A 257 -14.81 -14.56 18.10
N VAL A 258 -14.77 -15.23 16.94
CA VAL A 258 -13.50 -15.69 16.34
C VAL A 258 -12.56 -14.54 15.99
N CYS A 259 -13.12 -13.40 15.57
CA CYS A 259 -12.36 -12.18 15.30
C CYS A 259 -11.84 -11.51 16.57
N ILE A 260 -12.56 -11.67 17.68
CA ILE A 260 -12.20 -11.11 18.99
C ILE A 260 -11.12 -11.98 19.63
N ASN A 261 -11.27 -13.29 19.60
CA ASN A 261 -10.36 -14.24 20.25
C ASN A 261 -9.01 -14.38 19.52
N GLY A 262 -8.84 -13.71 18.37
CA GLY A 262 -7.60 -13.75 17.58
C GLY A 262 -7.41 -15.00 16.73
N ASP A 263 -8.45 -15.84 16.59
CA ASP A 263 -8.35 -17.05 15.75
C ASP A 263 -8.50 -16.73 14.25
N LEU A 264 -9.21 -15.66 13.91
CA LEU A 264 -9.29 -15.08 12.57
C LEU A 264 -9.00 -13.58 12.66
N VAL A 265 -7.90 -13.11 12.09
CA VAL A 265 -7.47 -11.71 12.22
C VAL A 265 -7.36 -11.06 10.86
N LEU A 266 -8.11 -9.97 10.65
CA LEU A 266 -7.91 -9.06 9.52
C LEU A 266 -6.59 -8.31 9.73
N LEU A 267 -5.62 -8.50 8.83
CA LEU A 267 -4.30 -7.87 8.91
C LEU A 267 -4.26 -6.53 8.16
N GLY A 268 -5.00 -6.40 7.07
CA GLY A 268 -4.92 -5.22 6.22
C GLY A 268 -5.32 -5.46 4.77
N TYR A 269 -5.01 -4.49 3.92
CA TYR A 269 -5.35 -4.48 2.51
C TYR A 269 -4.18 -4.02 1.64
N ASP A 270 -4.13 -4.51 0.42
CA ASP A 270 -3.32 -3.92 -0.65
C ASP A 270 -4.09 -3.96 -1.97
N PHE A 271 -3.55 -3.30 -2.99
CA PHE A 271 -4.18 -3.19 -4.31
C PHE A 271 -3.22 -3.61 -5.42
N ILE A 272 -2.26 -4.48 -5.09
CA ILE A 272 -1.27 -4.98 -6.04
C ILE A 272 -1.98 -5.93 -7.02
N PRO A 273 -1.84 -5.72 -8.34
CA PRO A 273 -2.37 -6.63 -9.35
C PRO A 273 -1.54 -7.90 -9.45
N TYR A 274 -1.70 -8.80 -8.48
CA TYR A 274 -1.00 -10.07 -8.49
C TYR A 274 -1.45 -10.94 -9.68
N GLN A 275 -2.73 -10.97 -10.05
CA GLN A 275 -3.21 -11.61 -11.29
C GLN A 275 -4.46 -10.91 -11.83
N ILE A 276 -4.37 -10.40 -13.06
CA ILE A 276 -5.47 -9.65 -13.72
C ILE A 276 -6.55 -10.60 -14.29
N SER A 277 -6.16 -11.81 -14.68
CA SER A 277 -7.03 -12.73 -15.44
C SER A 277 -7.60 -13.91 -14.65
N LYS A 278 -7.20 -14.10 -13.38
CA LYS A 278 -7.68 -15.20 -12.55
C LYS A 278 -8.38 -14.64 -11.30
N PRO A 279 -9.62 -15.10 -11.01
CA PRO A 279 -10.42 -14.53 -9.92
C PRO A 279 -9.87 -14.83 -8.52
N TRP A 280 -8.89 -15.74 -8.37
CA TRP A 280 -8.43 -16.20 -7.07
C TRP A 280 -6.92 -16.33 -7.05
N LEU A 281 -6.28 -15.56 -6.18
CA LEU A 281 -4.93 -15.83 -5.72
C LEU A 281 -4.98 -15.96 -4.20
N LEU A 282 -4.91 -17.20 -3.73
CA LEU A 282 -4.66 -17.48 -2.33
C LEU A 282 -3.18 -17.85 -2.26
N PHE A 283 -2.38 -17.08 -1.54
CA PHE A 283 -1.06 -17.58 -1.15
C PHE A 283 -0.86 -17.50 0.35
N ARG A 284 -0.33 -18.61 0.88
CA ARG A 284 0.01 -18.79 2.28
C ARG A 284 1.45 -18.36 2.49
N ILE A 285 1.69 -17.64 3.58
CA ILE A 285 3.03 -17.40 4.10
C ILE A 285 3.23 -18.33 5.30
N GLU A 286 4.30 -19.13 5.26
CA GLU A 286 4.76 -19.87 6.43
C GLU A 286 5.63 -18.96 7.30
N PRO A 287 5.23 -18.66 8.55
CA PRO A 287 6.02 -17.82 9.43
C PRO A 287 7.28 -18.58 9.85
N VAL A 288 8.44 -18.08 9.42
CA VAL A 288 9.73 -18.55 9.92
C VAL A 288 10.10 -17.67 11.12
N ASN A 289 10.11 -18.22 12.34
CA ASN A 289 10.51 -17.55 13.59
C ASN A 289 9.62 -16.38 14.06
N SER A 290 8.35 -16.64 14.37
CA SER A 290 7.34 -15.66 14.83
C SER A 290 6.97 -14.60 13.77
N ILE A 291 5.89 -13.84 14.00
CA ILE A 291 5.23 -13.02 12.96
C ILE A 291 6.15 -11.86 12.53
N GLU A 292 6.94 -12.10 11.48
CA GLU A 292 7.59 -11.02 10.73
C GLU A 292 6.51 -10.16 10.07
N ALA A 293 6.66 -8.83 10.15
CA ALA A 293 5.65 -7.89 9.64
C ALA A 293 5.47 -8.05 8.11
N ILE A 294 4.27 -8.42 7.67
CA ILE A 294 3.94 -8.54 6.23
C ILE A 294 3.80 -7.18 5.52
N PHE A 295 3.55 -6.12 6.29
CA PHE A 295 3.40 -4.75 5.82
C PHE A 295 4.54 -3.87 6.31
N ASN A 296 4.96 -2.92 5.48
CA ASN A 296 5.87 -1.85 5.89
C ASN A 296 5.08 -0.78 6.65
N TYR A 297 5.18 -0.76 7.98
CA TYR A 297 4.46 0.21 8.81
C TYR A 297 4.70 1.67 8.40
N SER A 298 5.91 2.00 7.92
CA SER A 298 6.21 3.36 7.47
C SER A 298 5.51 3.70 6.16
N GLU A 299 5.36 2.74 5.24
CA GLU A 299 4.54 2.88 4.02
C GLU A 299 3.08 3.16 4.41
N CYS A 300 2.50 2.30 5.25
CA CYS A 300 1.12 2.45 5.71
C CYS A 300 0.88 3.80 6.41
N SER A 301 1.82 4.22 7.27
CA SER A 301 1.75 5.53 7.94
C SER A 301 1.81 6.70 6.97
N PHE A 302 2.68 6.64 5.96
CA PHE A 302 2.77 7.67 4.94
C PHE A 302 1.46 7.75 4.14
N SER A 303 0.99 6.61 3.63
CA SER A 303 -0.20 6.54 2.79
C SER A 303 -1.46 6.99 3.53
N TYR A 304 -1.61 6.62 4.80
CA TYR A 304 -2.71 7.11 5.64
C TYR A 304 -2.64 8.63 5.84
N GLN A 305 -1.47 9.17 6.22
CA GLN A 305 -1.33 10.62 6.46
C GLN A 305 -1.57 11.42 5.18
N PHE A 306 -1.09 10.93 4.04
CA PHE A 306 -1.33 11.54 2.74
C PHE A 306 -2.82 11.56 2.38
N ALA A 307 -3.51 10.42 2.53
CA ALA A 307 -4.94 10.33 2.30
C ALA A 307 -5.76 11.21 3.24
N TRP A 308 -5.38 11.24 4.53
CA TRP A 308 -6.03 12.11 5.52
C TRP A 308 -5.88 13.59 5.17
N SER A 309 -4.66 14.03 4.81
CA SER A 309 -4.42 15.41 4.39
C SER A 309 -5.23 15.80 3.16
N LEU A 310 -5.36 14.89 2.18
CA LEU A 310 -6.21 15.11 1.01
C LEU A 310 -7.69 15.20 1.39
N ALA A 311 -8.18 14.30 2.25
CA ALA A 311 -9.57 14.32 2.72
C ALA A 311 -9.91 15.62 3.47
N CYS A 312 -8.99 16.13 4.29
CA CYS A 312 -9.18 17.41 4.99
C CYS A 312 -9.22 18.62 4.05
N LEU A 313 -8.60 18.55 2.87
CA LEU A 313 -8.70 19.65 1.88
C LEU A 313 -10.00 19.65 1.13
N GLN A 314 -10.47 18.45 0.81
CA GLN A 314 -11.60 18.26 -0.08
C GLN A 314 -12.93 18.41 0.64
N SER A 315 -12.95 18.45 1.97
CA SER A 315 -14.18 18.51 2.75
C SER A 315 -14.29 19.76 3.61
N GLU A 316 -15.40 20.48 3.46
CA GLU A 316 -15.84 21.51 4.40
C GLU A 316 -16.40 20.90 5.70
N GLU A 317 -16.84 19.64 5.64
CA GLU A 317 -17.34 18.90 6.79
C GLU A 317 -16.19 18.30 7.61
N LYS A 318 -16.38 18.27 8.95
CA LYS A 318 -15.43 17.59 9.83
C LYS A 318 -15.48 16.09 9.56
N ILE A 319 -14.35 15.53 9.13
CA ILE A 319 -14.14 14.08 9.05
C ILE A 319 -14.52 13.45 10.40
N SER A 320 -15.51 12.56 10.38
CA SER A 320 -16.21 12.07 11.57
C SER A 320 -15.58 10.85 12.23
N PHE A 321 -14.63 10.18 11.57
CA PHE A 321 -13.96 9.00 12.10
C PHE A 321 -12.62 9.35 12.75
N PRO A 322 -12.17 8.57 13.77
CA PRO A 322 -10.99 8.89 14.53
C PRO A 322 -9.75 8.92 13.64
N ARG A 323 -8.88 9.91 13.87
CA ARG A 323 -7.54 9.92 13.28
C ARG A 323 -6.74 8.79 13.91
N ASP A 324 -6.78 7.61 13.32
CA ASP A 324 -5.90 6.52 13.72
C ASP A 324 -4.47 6.94 13.38
N THR A 325 -3.72 7.31 14.41
CA THR A 325 -2.31 7.58 14.24
C THR A 325 -1.62 6.23 14.24
N ILE A 326 -1.04 5.84 13.11
CA ILE A 326 -0.16 4.66 13.03
C ILE A 326 1.14 5.05 13.77
N ILE A 327 1.11 4.97 15.11
CA ILE A 327 2.22 5.36 16.01
C ILE A 327 3.27 4.25 16.12
N GLY A 328 3.01 3.07 15.54
CA GLY A 328 3.94 1.96 15.57
C GLY A 328 5.19 2.22 14.72
N HIS A 329 6.35 2.36 15.37
CA HIS A 329 7.57 1.83 14.79
C HIS A 329 7.44 0.30 14.84
N GLY A 330 6.85 -0.30 13.82
CA GLY A 330 6.94 -1.75 13.65
C GLY A 330 8.40 -2.21 13.69
N LEU A 331 8.62 -3.51 13.83
CA LEU A 331 9.95 -4.11 13.68
C LEU A 331 10.61 -3.54 12.40
N PRO A 332 11.94 -3.32 12.41
CA PRO A 332 12.63 -2.75 11.26
C PRO A 332 12.23 -3.54 10.01
N TYR A 333 11.63 -2.83 9.05
CA TYR A 333 11.16 -3.44 7.82
C TYR A 333 12.35 -4.09 7.13
N LYS A 334 12.36 -5.42 7.15
CA LYS A 334 13.28 -6.25 6.39
C LYS A 334 12.41 -6.97 5.38
N PRO A 335 12.56 -6.73 4.08
CA PRO A 335 11.92 -7.57 3.08
C PRO A 335 12.51 -8.98 3.24
N SER A 336 11.88 -9.79 4.08
CA SER A 336 12.34 -11.14 4.38
C SER A 336 11.99 -12.07 3.23
N LYS A 337 12.76 -13.17 3.13
CA LYS A 337 12.51 -14.27 2.20
C LYS A 337 11.41 -15.17 2.75
N LEU A 338 10.26 -14.60 3.06
CA LEU A 338 9.06 -15.39 3.29
C LEU A 338 8.72 -16.12 1.98
N ILE A 339 8.25 -17.36 2.07
CA ILE A 339 7.91 -18.16 0.88
C ILE A 339 6.42 -17.96 0.61
N ARG A 340 6.07 -17.55 -0.62
CA ARG A 340 4.67 -17.59 -1.09
C ARG A 340 4.35 -19.00 -1.55
N ILE A 341 3.33 -19.59 -0.98
CA ILE A 341 2.79 -20.87 -1.41
C ILE A 341 1.41 -20.62 -2.00
N PHE A 342 1.25 -20.81 -3.31
CA PHE A 342 -0.02 -20.63 -4.00
C PHE A 342 -0.96 -21.81 -3.76
N VAL A 343 -2.25 -21.49 -3.57
CA VAL A 343 -3.31 -22.46 -3.29
C VAL A 343 -4.39 -22.35 -4.37
N TYR A 344 -4.69 -23.46 -5.03
CA TYR A 344 -5.62 -23.53 -6.17
C TYR A 344 -6.85 -24.36 -5.84
N LYS A 345 -8.02 -23.93 -6.33
CA LYS A 345 -9.30 -24.63 -6.14
C LYS A 345 -9.37 -25.99 -6.84
N HIS A 346 -8.70 -26.12 -7.98
CA HIS A 346 -8.66 -27.35 -8.75
C HIS A 346 -7.21 -27.84 -8.84
N PRO A 347 -6.85 -28.99 -8.25
CA PRO A 347 -5.49 -29.53 -8.29
C PRO A 347 -5.02 -29.90 -9.71
N GLU A 348 -5.95 -29.96 -10.68
CA GLU A 348 -5.66 -30.17 -12.10
C GLU A 348 -5.19 -28.89 -12.82
N GLN A 349 -5.38 -27.70 -12.22
CA GLN A 349 -4.73 -26.50 -12.72
C GLN A 349 -3.24 -26.62 -12.42
N LYS A 350 -2.46 -26.95 -13.45
CA LYS A 350 -1.01 -27.04 -13.35
C LYS A 350 -0.45 -25.73 -12.80
N GLN A 351 0.29 -25.83 -11.70
CA GLN A 351 1.01 -24.71 -11.12
C GLN A 351 1.90 -24.07 -12.20
N ASP A 352 1.79 -22.74 -12.35
CA ASP A 352 2.58 -21.99 -13.33
C ASP A 352 3.66 -21.23 -12.56
N LEU A 353 4.69 -21.98 -12.18
CA LEU A 353 5.84 -21.46 -11.43
C LEU A 353 6.49 -20.26 -12.13
N GLY A 354 6.47 -20.22 -13.48
CA GLY A 354 7.01 -19.11 -14.24
C GLY A 354 6.22 -17.83 -14.03
N GLN A 355 4.89 -17.90 -14.16
CA GLN A 355 4.00 -16.78 -13.87
C GLN A 355 4.09 -16.35 -12.40
N GLU A 356 4.10 -17.30 -11.47
CA GLU A 356 4.16 -17.08 -10.02
C GLU A 356 5.45 -16.37 -9.56
N ILE A 357 6.60 -16.74 -10.12
CA ILE A 357 7.90 -16.09 -9.87
C ILE A 357 7.92 -14.68 -10.45
N ALA A 358 7.24 -14.45 -11.58
CA ALA A 358 7.15 -13.14 -12.21
C ALA A 358 6.24 -12.15 -11.45
N LEU A 359 5.40 -12.62 -10.52
CA LEU A 359 4.48 -11.74 -9.78
C LEU A 359 5.23 -10.76 -8.88
N PRO A 360 4.79 -9.49 -8.81
CA PRO A 360 5.37 -8.49 -7.91
C PRO A 360 5.46 -9.04 -6.48
N ASN A 361 6.57 -8.77 -5.80
CA ASN A 361 6.70 -9.21 -4.42
C ASN A 361 5.74 -8.39 -3.52
N TRP A 362 4.83 -9.11 -2.86
CA TRP A 362 3.80 -8.61 -1.96
C TRP A 362 4.36 -7.82 -0.78
N ASN A 363 5.54 -8.17 -0.28
CA ASN A 363 6.13 -7.46 0.85
C ASN A 363 6.93 -6.24 0.39
N THR A 364 7.36 -6.16 -0.88
CA THR A 364 8.11 -5.02 -1.40
C THR A 364 7.22 -3.84 -1.80
N PRO A 365 7.73 -2.61 -1.75
CA PRO A 365 7.07 -1.45 -2.34
C PRO A 365 6.91 -1.62 -3.85
N TYR A 366 5.87 -0.99 -4.42
CA TYR A 366 5.59 -1.02 -5.86
C TYR A 366 6.61 -0.15 -6.63
N LEU A 367 7.83 -0.67 -6.76
CA LEU A 367 8.88 -0.12 -7.62
C LEU A 367 8.80 -0.87 -8.94
N ARG A 368 8.19 -0.25 -9.96
CA ARG A 368 8.13 -0.86 -11.30
C ARG A 368 9.56 -1.10 -11.80
N ARG A 369 9.89 -2.34 -12.12
CA ARG A 369 11.11 -2.65 -12.87
C ARG A 369 11.06 -1.96 -14.22
#